data_AF-A0A7S2VI23-F1
#
_entry.id   AF-A0A7S2VI23-F1
#
_cell.length_a   1.000
_cell.length_b   1.000
_cell.length_c   1.000
_cell.angle_alpha   90.00
_cell.angle_beta   90.00
_cell.angle_gamma   90.00
#
_symmetry.space_group_name_H-M   'P 1'
#
loop_
_entity.id
_entity.type
_entity.pdbx_description
1 polymer ?
#
loop_
_entity_poly.entity_id
_entity_poly.type
_entity_poly.pdbx_seq_one_letter_code
_entity_poly.pdbx_strand_id
1 'polypeptide(L)'
;LGFLGGDTLSLPPWLPIAIVGHSAGGHLAAWSQLRRPRRPGALAGTVPAGALEVAVVVSVAGILDLRYALEEGQDCARAVAQLFGTHLRYGDPSPVEMLPPCWRNSLPAERQVAATWPRARFGLVHGELDRVVPVAQSIRFCVA
;
A
#
# COMPACT_ATOMS: atom_id res chain seq x y z
N LEU A 1 -16.60 -14.88 -36.87
CA LEU A 1 -15.13 -14.73 -36.72
C LEU A 1 -14.87 -14.18 -35.32
N GLY A 2 -14.64 -15.07 -34.36
CA GLY A 2 -14.56 -14.73 -32.94
C GLY A 2 -13.15 -14.29 -32.55
N PHE A 3 -13.01 -13.06 -32.03
CA PHE A 3 -11.84 -12.62 -31.28
C PHE A 3 -11.99 -13.07 -29.83
N LEU A 4 -11.58 -14.31 -29.54
CA LEU A 4 -11.34 -14.79 -28.17
C LEU A 4 -9.91 -15.35 -28.12
N GLY A 5 -8.94 -14.48 -28.32
CA GLY A 5 -7.53 -14.75 -28.04
C GLY A 5 -7.08 -13.73 -27.00
N GLY A 6 -7.14 -14.09 -25.72
CA GLY A 6 -6.51 -13.29 -24.68
C GLY A 6 -5.01 -13.46 -24.79
N ASP A 7 -4.32 -12.51 -25.40
CA ASP A 7 -2.86 -12.51 -25.49
C ASP A 7 -2.28 -12.51 -24.08
N THR A 8 -1.87 -13.70 -23.62
CA THR A 8 -1.24 -13.86 -22.32
C THR A 8 0.20 -13.40 -22.47
N LEU A 9 0.53 -12.26 -21.86
CA LEU A 9 1.90 -11.76 -21.82
C LEU A 9 2.76 -12.71 -20.96
N SER A 10 3.58 -13.52 -21.61
CA SER A 10 4.58 -14.35 -20.93
C SER A 10 5.82 -13.53 -20.64
N LEU A 11 6.01 -13.17 -19.37
CA LEU A 11 7.21 -12.48 -18.89
C LEU A 11 8.24 -13.51 -18.42
N PRO A 12 9.55 -13.29 -18.68
CA PRO A 12 10.57 -14.14 -18.11
C PRO A 12 10.51 -14.09 -16.57
N PRO A 13 10.72 -15.22 -15.87
CA PRO A 13 10.54 -15.30 -14.41
C PRO A 13 11.55 -14.46 -13.63
N TRP A 14 12.65 -14.04 -14.25
CA TRP A 14 13.70 -13.21 -13.65
C TRP A 14 13.48 -11.71 -13.89
N LEU A 15 12.47 -11.31 -14.67
CA LEU A 15 12.24 -9.89 -14.95
C LEU A 15 11.73 -9.20 -13.68
N PRO A 16 12.40 -8.15 -13.18
CA PRO A 16 11.94 -7.45 -11.99
C PRO A 16 10.63 -6.73 -12.29
N ILE A 17 9.65 -6.90 -11.41
CA ILE A 17 8.34 -6.27 -11.56
C ILE A 17 8.19 -5.12 -10.58
N ALA A 18 7.73 -3.99 -11.10
CA ALA A 18 7.34 -2.84 -10.32
C ALA A 18 5.83 -2.68 -10.33
N ILE A 19 5.26 -2.38 -9.16
CA ILE A 19 3.88 -1.91 -9.06
C ILE A 19 3.93 -0.40 -8.81
N VAL A 20 3.27 0.36 -9.67
CA VAL A 20 3.16 1.81 -9.55
C VAL A 20 1.71 2.18 -9.33
N GLY A 21 1.45 3.07 -8.37
CA GLY A 21 0.10 3.53 -8.09
C GLY A 21 0.06 5.00 -7.68
N HIS A 22 -0.98 5.70 -8.12
CA HIS A 22 -1.22 7.12 -7.79
C HIS A 22 -2.38 7.27 -6.80
N SER A 23 -2.27 8.15 -5.80
CA SER A 23 -3.34 8.42 -4.82
C SER A 23 -3.83 7.14 -4.11
N ALA A 24 -5.12 6.79 -4.22
CA ALA A 24 -5.64 5.51 -3.73
C ALA A 24 -4.96 4.28 -4.39
N GLY A 25 -4.46 4.42 -5.61
CA GLY A 25 -3.63 3.39 -6.25
C GLY A 25 -2.27 3.23 -5.56
N GLY A 26 -1.68 4.31 -5.07
CA GLY A 26 -0.43 4.28 -4.29
C GLY A 26 -0.61 3.58 -2.95
N HIS A 27 -1.76 3.82 -2.31
CA HIS A 27 -2.21 3.04 -1.15
C HIS A 27 -2.28 1.54 -1.46
N LEU A 28 -2.99 1.16 -2.53
CA LEU A 28 -3.18 -0.25 -2.88
C LEU A 28 -1.86 -0.94 -3.27
N ALA A 29 -0.98 -0.23 -3.98
CA ALA A 29 0.36 -0.73 -4.32
C ALA A 29 1.16 -1.05 -3.05
N ALA A 30 1.20 -0.12 -2.09
CA ALA A 30 1.89 -0.31 -0.81
C ALA A 30 1.24 -1.42 0.03
N TRP A 31 -0.08 -1.35 0.21
CA TRP A 31 -0.86 -2.36 0.93
C TRP A 31 -0.63 -3.76 0.36
N SER A 32 -0.56 -3.90 -0.97
CA SER A 32 -0.37 -5.20 -1.61
C SER A 32 0.92 -5.91 -1.17
N GLN A 33 1.98 -5.16 -0.87
CA GLN A 33 3.28 -5.73 -0.47
C GLN A 33 3.50 -5.79 1.04
N LEU A 34 2.71 -5.04 1.80
CA LEU A 34 2.79 -5.01 3.26
C LEU A 34 1.75 -5.89 3.96
N ARG A 35 0.62 -6.18 3.29
CA ARG A 35 -0.40 -7.07 3.85
C ARG A 35 0.22 -8.44 4.13
N ARG A 36 -0.07 -8.99 5.31
CA ARG A 36 0.33 -10.35 5.63
C ARG A 36 -0.27 -11.30 4.59
N PRO A 37 0.50 -12.27 4.08
CA PRO A 37 -0.08 -13.35 3.29
C PRO A 37 -1.21 -14.00 4.11
N ARG A 38 -2.35 -14.25 3.48
CA ARG A 38 -3.44 -15.00 4.13
C ARG A 38 -2.90 -16.37 4.53
N ARG A 39 -3.31 -16.87 5.70
CA ARG A 39 -2.98 -18.23 6.14
C ARG A 39 -3.38 -19.22 5.04
N PRO A 40 -2.56 -20.26 4.77
CA PRO A 40 -3.00 -21.38 3.95
C PRO A 40 -4.36 -21.89 4.44
N GLY A 41 -5.37 -21.94 3.56
CA GLY A 41 -6.72 -22.38 3.88
C GLY A 41 -7.77 -21.27 4.12
N ALA A 42 -7.40 -20.00 4.14
CA ALA A 42 -8.40 -18.92 4.06
C ALA A 42 -8.98 -18.87 2.63
N LEU A 43 -10.31 -18.91 2.50
CA LEU A 43 -11.04 -18.84 1.22
C LEU A 43 -10.71 -17.56 0.43
N ALA A 44 -9.67 -17.64 -0.41
CA ALA A 44 -9.48 -17.03 -1.73
C ALA A 44 -7.98 -17.04 -2.11
N GLY A 45 -7.63 -17.91 -3.07
CA GLY A 45 -6.41 -17.88 -3.87
C GLY A 45 -5.15 -18.39 -3.17
N THR A 46 -4.81 -19.66 -3.39
CA THR A 46 -3.40 -20.07 -3.31
C THR A 46 -2.61 -19.16 -4.26
N VAL A 47 -1.53 -18.54 -3.76
CA VAL A 47 -0.60 -17.82 -4.63
C VAL A 47 -0.09 -18.88 -5.63
N PRO A 48 -0.36 -18.74 -6.94
CA PRO A 48 0.03 -19.77 -7.90
C PRO A 48 1.54 -19.99 -7.86
N ALA A 49 1.97 -21.23 -8.07
CA ALA A 49 3.38 -21.50 -8.34
C ALA A 49 3.81 -20.65 -9.55
N GLY A 50 4.89 -19.88 -9.41
CA GLY A 50 5.31 -18.89 -10.42
C GLY A 50 4.66 -17.51 -10.28
N ALA A 51 4.04 -17.20 -9.14
CA ALA A 51 3.63 -15.84 -8.85
C ALA A 51 4.83 -14.89 -8.93
N LEU A 52 4.68 -13.89 -9.77
CA LEU A 52 5.69 -12.88 -10.03
C LEU A 52 6.06 -12.14 -8.75
N GLU A 53 7.35 -12.13 -8.41
CA GLU A 53 7.86 -11.36 -7.29
C GLU A 53 7.94 -9.89 -7.65
N VAL A 54 7.30 -9.06 -6.82
CA VAL A 54 7.34 -7.61 -6.96
C VAL A 54 8.64 -7.11 -6.35
N ALA A 55 9.55 -6.62 -7.19
CA ALA A 55 10.82 -6.07 -6.75
C ALA A 55 10.66 -4.68 -6.13
N VAL A 56 9.76 -3.87 -6.68
CA VAL A 56 9.60 -2.45 -6.31
C VAL A 56 8.13 -2.05 -6.24
N VAL A 57 7.78 -1.23 -5.26
CA VAL A 57 6.54 -0.45 -5.19
C VAL A 57 6.89 1.02 -5.35
N VAL A 58 6.22 1.71 -6.26
CA VAL A 58 6.28 3.17 -6.37
C VAL A 58 4.91 3.75 -6.01
N SER A 59 4.84 4.45 -4.89
CA SER A 59 3.64 5.16 -4.46
C SER A 59 3.76 6.64 -4.83
N VAL A 60 2.91 7.08 -5.75
CA VAL A 60 2.84 8.47 -6.20
C VAL A 60 1.66 9.17 -5.52
N ALA A 61 1.92 10.19 -4.71
CA ALA A 61 0.90 10.91 -3.93
C ALA A 61 -0.05 9.97 -3.15
N GLY A 62 0.49 8.87 -2.60
CA GLY A 62 -0.33 7.80 -2.02
C GLY A 62 -0.89 8.14 -0.63
N ILE A 63 -2.08 7.59 -0.32
CA ILE A 63 -2.70 7.70 1.01
C ILE A 63 -2.17 6.57 1.89
N LEU A 64 -1.10 6.82 2.64
CA LEU A 64 -0.32 5.79 3.34
C LEU A 64 -0.64 5.71 4.84
N ASP A 65 -1.31 6.71 5.39
CA ASP A 65 -1.82 6.81 6.76
C ASP A 65 -3.30 7.24 6.69
N LEU A 66 -4.21 6.27 6.77
CA LEU A 66 -5.65 6.52 6.66
C LEU A 66 -6.19 7.31 7.85
N ARG A 67 -5.58 7.16 9.04
CA ARG A 67 -5.98 7.93 10.23
C ARG A 67 -5.58 9.37 10.11
N TYR A 68 -4.34 9.64 9.71
CA TYR A 68 -3.90 11.00 9.42
C TYR A 68 -4.76 11.67 8.34
N ALA A 69 -5.19 10.91 7.32
CA ALA A 69 -6.12 11.43 6.30
C ALA A 69 -7.44 11.90 6.92
N LEU A 70 -8.03 11.13 7.84
CA LEU A 70 -9.28 11.47 8.52
C LEU A 70 -9.13 12.56 9.57
N GLU A 71 -8.08 12.52 10.39
CA GLU A 71 -7.83 13.43 11.52
C GLU A 71 -7.56 14.86 11.03
N GLU A 72 -6.79 15.03 9.96
CA GLU A 72 -6.43 16.35 9.43
C GLU A 72 -7.45 16.93 8.44
N GLY A 73 -8.57 16.26 8.21
CA GLY A 73 -9.65 16.78 7.37
C GLY A 73 -9.24 17.08 5.92
N GLN A 74 -8.38 16.25 5.33
CA GLN A 74 -7.87 16.41 3.97
C GLN A 74 -8.96 16.18 2.91
N ASP A 75 -8.78 16.67 1.68
CA ASP A 75 -9.73 16.38 0.58
C ASP A 75 -9.89 14.86 0.34
N CYS A 76 -8.82 14.09 0.55
CA CYS A 76 -8.88 12.63 0.49
C CYS A 76 -9.66 11.97 1.66
N ALA A 77 -9.91 12.68 2.77
CA ALA A 77 -10.63 12.16 3.93
C ALA A 77 -12.03 11.67 3.58
N ARG A 78 -12.73 12.34 2.65
CA ARG A 78 -14.07 11.91 2.21
C ARG A 78 -14.02 10.52 1.57
N ALA A 79 -13.04 10.27 0.70
CA ALA A 79 -12.88 8.98 0.05
C ALA A 79 -12.49 7.88 1.05
N VAL A 80 -11.62 8.21 2.00
CA VAL A 80 -11.25 7.30 3.09
C VAL A 80 -12.48 6.96 3.95
N ALA A 81 -13.25 7.96 4.37
CA ALA A 81 -14.45 7.77 5.18
C ALA A 81 -15.53 6.95 4.46
N GLN A 82 -15.69 7.13 3.14
CA GLN A 82 -16.63 6.35 2.34
C GLN A 82 -16.23 4.86 2.24
N LEU A 83 -14.94 4.56 2.16
CA LEU A 83 -14.45 3.20 1.94
C LEU A 83 -14.19 2.43 3.24
N PHE A 84 -13.75 3.12 4.29
CA PHE A 84 -13.31 2.51 5.55
C PHE A 84 -14.10 2.98 6.78
N GLY A 85 -15.00 3.95 6.63
CA GLY A 85 -15.71 4.59 7.73
C GLY A 85 -14.89 5.70 8.41
N THR A 86 -15.50 6.36 9.40
CA THR A 86 -14.91 7.48 10.14
C THR A 86 -14.17 7.06 11.42
N HIS A 87 -14.28 5.79 11.81
CA HIS A 87 -13.70 5.25 13.04
C HIS A 87 -12.77 4.09 12.71
N LEU A 88 -11.53 4.44 12.35
CA LEU A 88 -10.50 3.44 12.07
C LEU A 88 -9.96 2.80 13.35
N ARG A 89 -9.71 1.50 13.29
CA ARG A 89 -9.10 0.69 14.36
C ARG A 89 -7.65 0.37 14.03
N TYR A 90 -6.86 0.10 15.06
CA TYR A 90 -5.50 -0.43 14.88
C TYR A 90 -5.52 -1.73 14.08
N GLY A 91 -4.72 -1.78 13.01
CA GLY A 91 -4.70 -2.93 12.09
C GLY A 91 -5.65 -2.80 10.89
N ASP A 92 -6.36 -1.67 10.76
CA ASP A 92 -6.98 -1.26 9.50
C ASP A 92 -5.93 -1.14 8.39
N PRO A 93 -6.34 -1.16 7.11
CA PRO A 93 -5.42 -1.33 5.99
C PRO A 93 -4.49 -0.15 5.70
N SER A 94 -4.20 0.73 6.66
CA SER A 94 -3.19 1.79 6.61
C SER A 94 -1.79 1.21 6.38
N PRO A 95 -1.14 1.49 5.22
CA PRO A 95 0.21 0.99 4.94
C PRO A 95 1.24 1.31 6.02
N VAL A 96 1.21 2.51 6.60
CA VAL A 96 2.15 2.92 7.66
C VAL A 96 2.04 2.02 8.91
N GLU A 97 0.85 1.51 9.21
CA GLU A 97 0.60 0.61 10.33
C GLU A 97 1.02 -0.83 10.05
N MET A 98 1.54 -1.14 8.86
CA MET A 98 2.00 -2.49 8.50
C MET A 98 3.52 -2.62 8.45
N LEU A 99 4.24 -1.49 8.46
CA LEU A 99 5.70 -1.46 8.42
C LEU A 99 6.33 -2.08 9.68
N PRO A 100 7.61 -2.49 9.67
CA PRO A 100 8.30 -2.80 10.90
C PRO A 100 8.35 -1.58 11.84
N PRO A 101 8.23 -1.75 13.18
CA PRO A 101 8.37 -0.65 14.14
C PRO A 101 9.61 0.23 13.95
N CYS A 102 10.74 -0.37 13.58
CA CYS A 102 11.98 0.35 13.30
C CYS A 102 11.95 1.23 12.04
N TRP A 103 10.91 1.11 11.21
CA TRP A 103 10.68 1.91 10.00
C TRP A 103 9.56 2.95 10.18
N ARG A 104 9.03 3.12 11.41
CA ARG A 104 7.97 4.07 11.75
C ARG A 104 8.48 5.11 12.77
N ASN A 105 8.91 6.30 12.34
CA ASN A 105 9.45 7.31 13.27
C ASN A 105 8.38 8.15 14.02
N SER A 106 7.10 8.06 13.63
CA SER A 106 6.08 9.03 14.07
C SER A 106 4.81 8.45 14.70
N LEU A 107 4.76 7.14 14.99
CA LEU A 107 3.60 6.53 15.63
C LEU A 107 3.94 6.06 17.06
N PRO A 108 3.12 6.39 18.08
CA PRO A 108 3.27 5.88 19.45
C PRO A 108 3.45 4.36 19.50
N ALA A 109 4.11 3.85 20.54
CA ALA A 109 4.39 2.43 20.71
C ALA A 109 3.11 1.57 20.67
N GLU A 110 1.98 2.10 21.15
CA GLU A 110 0.67 1.41 21.09
C GLU A 110 0.17 1.19 19.66
N ARG A 111 0.70 1.92 18.67
CA ARG A 111 0.33 1.83 17.25
C ARG A 111 1.13 0.77 16.49
N GLN A 112 2.05 0.08 17.15
CA GLN A 112 2.97 -0.88 16.53
C GLN A 112 2.33 -2.27 16.46
N VAL A 113 1.39 -2.46 15.53
CA VAL A 113 0.76 -3.78 15.33
C VAL A 113 1.68 -4.66 14.47
N ALA A 114 1.73 -5.95 14.84
CA ALA A 114 2.32 -7.11 14.17
C ALA A 114 3.06 -6.81 12.83
N ALA A 115 4.37 -6.57 12.91
CA ALA A 115 5.24 -6.23 11.78
C ALA A 115 5.22 -7.27 10.65
N THR A 116 5.28 -6.82 9.40
CA THR A 116 5.64 -7.66 8.25
C THR A 116 6.85 -7.03 7.58
N TRP A 117 7.92 -7.81 7.37
CA TRP A 117 9.04 -7.32 6.58
C TRP A 117 8.55 -7.10 5.13
N PRO A 118 8.77 -5.91 4.55
CA PRO A 118 8.30 -5.63 3.20
C PRO A 118 8.94 -6.58 2.19
N ARG A 119 8.12 -7.11 1.28
CA ARG A 119 8.58 -8.04 0.22
C ARG A 119 9.24 -7.33 -0.96
N ALA A 120 9.01 -6.02 -1.07
CA ALA A 120 9.49 -5.17 -2.15
C ALA A 120 10.20 -3.94 -1.57
N ARG A 121 11.05 -3.31 -2.38
CA ARG A 121 11.59 -1.96 -2.08
C ARG A 121 10.51 -0.91 -2.34
N PHE A 122 10.58 0.21 -1.61
CA PHE A 122 9.59 1.29 -1.73
C PHE A 122 10.24 2.56 -2.26
N GLY A 123 9.63 3.14 -3.30
CA GLY A 123 9.88 4.50 -3.77
C GLY A 123 8.65 5.36 -3.53
N LEU A 124 8.85 6.56 -2.98
CA LEU A 124 7.78 7.53 -2.76
C LEU A 124 8.02 8.74 -3.66
N VAL A 125 6.99 9.14 -4.40
CA VAL A 125 7.02 10.36 -5.21
C VAL A 125 5.82 11.21 -4.78
N HIS A 126 6.06 12.45 -4.39
CA HIS A 126 4.98 13.30 -3.89
C HIS A 126 5.24 14.76 -4.26
N GLY A 127 4.22 15.45 -4.75
CA GLY A 127 4.30 16.90 -4.98
C GLY A 127 4.22 17.66 -3.67
N GLU A 128 5.15 18.59 -3.43
CA GLU A 128 5.15 19.42 -2.21
C GLU A 128 3.90 20.31 -2.08
N LEU A 129 3.27 20.65 -3.20
CA LEU A 129 2.07 21.49 -3.29
C LEU A 129 0.77 20.70 -3.48
N ASP A 130 0.78 19.38 -3.25
CA ASP A 130 -0.42 18.55 -3.38
C ASP A 130 -1.45 18.93 -2.31
N ARG A 131 -2.64 19.35 -2.77
CA ARG A 131 -3.76 19.77 -1.91
C ARG A 131 -4.77 18.65 -1.66
N VAL A 132 -4.69 17.55 -2.42
CA VAL A 132 -5.62 16.44 -2.34
C VAL A 132 -5.12 15.38 -1.35
N VAL A 133 -3.87 14.98 -1.55
CA VAL A 133 -3.13 14.10 -0.64
C VAL A 133 -1.90 14.88 -0.22
N PRO A 134 -1.74 15.29 1.04
CA PRO A 134 -0.60 16.10 1.41
C PRO A 134 0.68 15.27 1.50
N VAL A 135 1.81 15.93 1.22
CA VAL A 135 3.16 15.35 1.27
C VAL A 135 3.49 14.65 2.59
N ALA A 136 2.85 15.06 3.68
CA ALA A 136 2.94 14.43 4.99
C ALA A 136 2.59 12.93 4.97
N GLN A 137 1.72 12.48 4.05
CA GLN A 137 1.42 11.05 3.86
C GLN A 137 2.67 10.25 3.46
N SER A 138 3.53 10.80 2.59
CA SER A 138 4.79 10.17 2.21
C SER A 138 5.86 10.33 3.29
N ILE A 139 5.97 11.52 3.90
CA ILE A 139 6.96 11.79 4.96
C ILE A 139 6.75 10.87 6.17
N ARG A 140 5.50 10.65 6.59
CA ARG A 140 5.17 9.79 7.73
C ARG A 140 5.38 8.30 7.46
N PHE A 141 5.41 7.89 6.18
CA PHE A 141 5.51 6.49 5.80
C PHE A 141 6.94 5.95 5.82
N CYS A 142 7.97 6.77 5.64
CA CYS A 142 9.36 6.32 5.72
C CYS A 142 10.19 7.19 6.66
N VAL A 143 11.09 6.55 7.40
CA VAL A 143 12.25 7.21 8.02
C VAL A 143 13.35 7.24 6.96
N ALA A 144 13.93 8.42 6.71
CA ALA A 144 15.21 8.52 6.00
C ALA A 144 16.36 8.16 6.96
#